data_AF-A0A257NPK8-F1
#
_entry.id   AF-A0A257NPK8-F1
#
_cell.length_a   1.000
_cell.length_b   1.000
_cell.length_c   1.000
_cell.angle_alpha   90.00
_cell.angle_beta   90.00
_cell.angle_gamma   90.00
#
_symmetry.space_group_name_H-M   'P 1'
#
loop_
_entity.id
_entity.type
_entity.pdbx_description
1 polymer ?
#
loop_
_entity_poly.entity_id
_entity_poly.type
_entity_poly.pdbx_seq_one_letter_code
_entity_poly.pdbx_strand_id
1 'polypeptide(L)'
;LETLTQTLGISMHECAVMGDDVIDLPMLNRAGVSATVADAPGLIRARVDWVTRLGGGQGAVRELIDLMINARDAWPLVLADYQ
;
A
#
# COMPACT_ATOMS: atom_id res chain seq x y z
N LEU A 1 4.90 4.71 -12.04
CA LEU A 1 5.31 3.44 -11.39
C LEU A 1 6.21 2.59 -12.28
N GLU A 2 5.85 2.35 -13.55
CA GLU A 2 6.66 1.51 -14.47
C GLU A 2 8.13 1.93 -14.60
N THR A 3 8.40 3.22 -14.80
CA THR A 3 9.77 3.75 -14.86
C THR A 3 10.54 3.50 -13.57
N LEU A 4 9.89 3.60 -12.41
CA LEU A 4 10.51 3.36 -11.11
C LEU A 4 10.84 1.88 -10.93
N THR A 5 9.91 0.97 -11.27
CA THR A 5 10.15 -0.47 -11.22
C THR A 5 11.32 -0.90 -12.11
N GLN A 6 11.40 -0.33 -13.32
CA GLN A 6 12.53 -0.56 -14.23
C GLN A 6 13.85 -0.03 -13.66
N THR A 7 13.83 1.15 -13.05
CA THR A 7 15.03 1.77 -12.46
C THR A 7 15.55 0.97 -11.27
N LEU A 8 14.65 0.41 -10.46
CA LEU A 8 14.97 -0.38 -9.27
C LEU A 8 15.20 -1.86 -9.56
N GLY A 9 14.95 -2.32 -10.79
CA GLY A 9 15.09 -3.73 -11.17
C GLY A 9 14.09 -4.67 -10.47
N ILE A 10 12.93 -4.15 -10.06
CA ILE A 10 11.86 -4.92 -9.41
C ILE A 10 10.64 -5.02 -10.33
N SER A 11 9.83 -6.05 -10.14
CA SER A 11 8.57 -6.23 -10.82
C SER A 11 7.42 -5.50 -10.12
N MET A 12 6.31 -5.31 -10.83
CA MET A 12 5.08 -4.78 -10.22
C MET A 12 4.55 -5.67 -9.09
N HIS A 13 4.77 -6.99 -9.17
CA HIS A 13 4.37 -7.94 -8.13
C HIS A 13 5.18 -7.78 -6.83
N GLU A 14 6.32 -7.10 -6.87
CA GLU A 14 7.13 -6.78 -5.69
C GLU A 14 6.77 -5.41 -5.09
N CYS A 15 5.80 -4.71 -5.69
CA CYS A 15 5.34 -3.41 -5.23
C CYS A 15 4.10 -3.53 -4.35
N ALA A 16 4.09 -2.74 -3.27
CA ALA A 16 2.87 -2.34 -2.57
C ALA A 16 2.48 -0.93 -3.00
N VAL A 17 1.21 -0.70 -3.34
CA VAL A 17 0.70 0.60 -3.82
C VAL A 17 -0.58 0.97 -3.06
N MET A 18 -0.84 2.27 -2.98
CA MET A 18 -2.07 2.81 -2.40
C MET A 18 -2.62 3.92 -3.28
N GLY A 19 -3.94 3.94 -3.50
CA GLY A 19 -4.64 4.96 -4.29
C GLY A 19 -6.13 4.98 -3.96
N ASP A 20 -6.81 6.08 -4.23
CA ASP A 20 -8.19 6.33 -3.81
C ASP A 20 -9.14 6.71 -4.95
N ASP A 21 -8.65 6.86 -6.18
CA ASP A 21 -9.46 7.27 -7.33
C ASP A 21 -9.33 6.32 -8.54
N VAL A 22 -10.19 6.50 -9.53
CA VAL A 22 -10.28 5.68 -10.75
C VAL A 22 -8.98 5.72 -11.55
N ILE A 23 -8.30 6.86 -11.54
CA ILE A 23 -6.98 7.04 -12.17
C ILE A 23 -5.92 6.09 -11.60
N ASP A 24 -6.10 5.61 -10.36
CA ASP A 24 -5.15 4.70 -9.71
C ASP A 24 -5.36 3.24 -10.09
N LEU A 25 -6.54 2.88 -10.63
CA LEU A 25 -6.87 1.48 -10.96
C LEU A 25 -5.83 0.76 -11.83
N PRO A 26 -5.19 1.39 -12.84
CA PRO A 26 -4.13 0.73 -13.59
C PRO A 26 -2.97 0.27 -12.72
N MET A 27 -2.55 1.04 -11.70
CA MET A 27 -1.49 0.59 -10.78
C MET A 27 -2.01 -0.38 -9.73
N LEU A 28 -3.20 -0.13 -9.17
CA LEU A 28 -3.82 -0.98 -8.15
C LEU A 28 -4.01 -2.41 -8.66
N ASN A 29 -4.51 -2.58 -9.89
CA ASN A 29 -4.77 -3.89 -10.50
C ASN A 29 -3.50 -4.70 -10.85
N ARG A 30 -2.31 -4.07 -10.83
CA ARG A 30 -1.06 -4.69 -11.33
C ARG A 30 -0.04 -4.92 -10.23
N ALA A 31 -0.16 -4.24 -9.09
CA ALA A 31 0.76 -4.38 -7.98
C ALA A 31 0.59 -5.74 -7.28
N GLY A 32 1.62 -6.18 -6.55
CA GLY A 32 1.52 -7.40 -5.73
C GLY A 32 0.67 -7.22 -4.48
N VAL A 33 0.64 -5.99 -3.94
CA VAL A 33 -0.29 -5.58 -2.88
C VAL A 33 -0.86 -4.22 -3.23
N SER A 34 -2.17 -4.12 -3.25
CA SER A 34 -2.90 -2.89 -3.50
C SER A 34 -3.76 -2.53 -2.29
N ALA A 35 -3.78 -1.24 -1.94
CA ALA A 35 -4.58 -0.74 -0.85
C ALA A 35 -5.34 0.54 -1.23
N THR A 36 -6.40 0.84 -0.50
CA THR A 36 -7.11 2.12 -0.59
C THR A 36 -7.55 2.60 0.79
N VAL A 37 -8.02 3.85 0.86
CA VAL A 37 -8.48 4.49 2.10
C VAL A 37 -9.93 4.17 2.41
N ALA A 38 -10.33 4.28 3.69
CA ALA A 38 -11.70 3.99 4.14
C ALA A 38 -12.78 4.83 3.41
N ASP A 39 -12.44 6.07 3.09
CA ASP A 39 -13.28 7.09 2.46
C ASP A 39 -13.21 7.09 0.92
N ALA A 40 -12.47 6.16 0.31
CA ALA A 40 -12.42 6.01 -1.14
C ALA A 40 -13.79 5.57 -1.71
N PRO A 41 -14.10 5.91 -2.98
CA PRO A 41 -15.29 5.44 -3.66
C PRO A 41 -15.43 3.92 -3.60
N GLY A 42 -16.66 3.42 -3.47
CA GLY A 42 -16.94 1.98 -3.38
C GLY A 42 -16.37 1.16 -4.54
N LEU A 43 -16.23 1.77 -5.73
CA LEU A 43 -15.60 1.18 -6.91
C LEU A 43 -14.15 0.79 -6.64
N ILE A 44 -13.39 1.63 -5.93
CA ILE A 44 -11.97 1.44 -5.63
C ILE A 44 -11.83 0.42 -4.50
N ARG A 45 -12.62 0.57 -3.43
CA ARG A 45 -12.63 -0.37 -2.30
C ARG A 45 -12.90 -1.82 -2.70
N ALA A 46 -13.67 -2.04 -3.77
CA ALA A 46 -13.97 -3.38 -4.28
C ALA A 46 -12.88 -3.98 -5.20
N ARG A 47 -11.78 -3.26 -5.47
CA ARG A 47 -10.74 -3.65 -6.44
C ARG A 47 -9.33 -3.73 -5.86
N VAL A 48 -9.19 -3.53 -4.55
CA VAL A 48 -7.90 -3.59 -3.87
C VAL A 48 -7.85 -4.77 -2.89
N ASP A 49 -6.64 -5.19 -2.55
CA ASP A 49 -6.41 -6.29 -1.60
C ASP A 49 -6.75 -5.89 -0.16
N TRP A 50 -6.53 -4.61 0.17
CA TRP A 50 -6.77 -4.07 1.50
C TRP A 50 -7.45 -2.71 1.49
N VAL A 51 -8.44 -2.52 2.34
CA VAL A 51 -9.03 -1.21 2.62
C VAL A 51 -8.66 -0.84 4.05
N THR A 52 -8.01 0.30 4.24
CA THR A 52 -7.66 0.75 5.58
C THR A 52 -8.91 1.10 6.39
N ARG A 53 -8.80 1.03 7.71
CA ARG A 53 -9.86 1.47 8.63
C ARG A 53 -9.92 3.00 8.71
N LEU A 54 -8.77 3.66 8.57
CA LEU A 54 -8.64 5.11 8.60
C LEU A 54 -8.80 5.73 7.20
N GLY A 55 -9.29 6.97 7.15
CA GLY A 55 -9.41 7.74 5.92
C GLY A 55 -8.11 8.41 5.47
N GLY A 56 -8.13 8.97 4.27
CA GLY A 56 -7.02 9.75 3.72
C GLY A 56 -6.57 10.88 4.64
N GLY A 57 -5.26 11.02 4.85
CA GLY A 57 -4.69 12.03 5.75
C GLY A 57 -4.89 11.76 7.26
N GLN A 58 -5.58 10.68 7.64
CA GLN A 58 -5.88 10.36 9.04
C GLN A 58 -5.04 9.19 9.58
N GLY A 59 -3.96 8.82 8.88
CA GLY A 59 -3.10 7.69 9.26
C GLY A 59 -3.28 6.43 8.43
N ALA A 60 -4.05 6.46 7.34
CA ALA A 60 -4.24 5.30 6.46
C ALA A 60 -2.91 4.73 5.91
N VAL A 61 -1.96 5.59 5.51
CA VAL A 61 -0.62 5.15 5.10
C VAL A 61 0.13 4.48 6.26
N ARG A 62 0.00 5.01 7.48
CA ARG A 62 0.61 4.42 8.68
C ARG A 62 0.04 3.03 8.96
N GLU A 63 -1.27 2.87 8.81
CA GLU A 63 -1.94 1.57 8.95
C GLU A 63 -1.41 0.54 7.94
N LEU A 64 -1.24 0.93 6.67
CA LEU A 64 -0.63 0.06 5.66
C LEU A 64 0.83 -0.27 5.98
N ILE A 65 1.62 0.70 6.46
CA ILE A 65 3.01 0.46 6.91
C ILE A 65 3.04 -0.57 8.04
N ASP A 66 2.18 -0.44 9.05
CA ASP A 66 2.09 -1.39 10.16
C ASP A 66 1.70 -2.79 9.68
N LEU A 67 0.75 -2.90 8.73
CA LEU A 67 0.41 -4.18 8.09
C LEU A 67 1.63 -4.82 7.42
N MET A 68 2.41 -4.04 6.67
CA MET A 68 3.59 -4.55 5.96
C MET A 68 4.72 -4.96 6.90
N ILE A 69 4.94 -4.23 8.00
CA ILE A 69 5.93 -4.59 9.04
C ILE A 69 5.50 -5.89 9.74
N ASN A 70 4.22 -5.98 10.13
CA ASN A 70 3.65 -7.17 10.76
C ASN A 70 3.78 -8.40 9.86
N ALA A 71 3.43 -8.29 8.57
CA ALA A 71 3.50 -9.40 7.62
C ALA A 71 4.92 -9.93 7.39
N ARG A 72 5.96 -9.19 7.81
CA ARG A 72 7.38 -9.53 7.67
C ARG A 72 8.06 -9.82 9.01
N ASP A 73 7.31 -9.84 10.11
CA ASP A 73 7.86 -9.94 11.48
C ASP A 73 9.01 -8.94 11.75
N ALA A 74 8.92 -7.75 11.16
CA ALA A 74 10.04 -6.81 11.07
C ALA A 74 10.10 -5.77 12.21
N TRP A 75 9.18 -5.81 13.18
CA TRP A 75 9.18 -4.89 14.33
C TRP A 75 10.49 -4.85 15.11
N PRO A 76 11.19 -5.97 15.37
CA PRO A 76 12.48 -5.91 16.05
C PRO A 76 13.51 -5.02 15.34
N LEU A 77 13.51 -5.00 14.01
CA LEU A 77 14.40 -4.13 13.22
C LEU A 77 13.99 -2.66 13.34
N VAL A 78 12.69 -2.37 13.24
CA VAL A 78 12.17 -0.99 13.31
C VAL A 78 12.39 -0.38 14.70
N LEU A 79 12.26 -1.18 15.75
CA LEU A 79 12.40 -0.71 17.14
C LEU A 79 13.86 -0.56 17.60
N ALA A 80 14.83 -1.09 16.84
CA ALA A 80 16.25 -1.02 17.20
C ALA A 80 16.76 0.42 17.32
N ASP A 81 16.23 1.35 16.53
CA ASP A 81 16.63 2.76 16.54
C ASP A 81 16.01 3.59 17.69
N TYR A 82 15.11 2.98 18.48
CA TYR A 82 14.38 3.65 19.57
C TYR A 82 14.80 3.16 20.97
N GLN A 83 15.84 2.33 21.05
CA GLN A 83 16.44 1.82 22.29
C GLN A 83 17.83 2.41 22.48
#